data_AF-A0A2K5L0X0-F1
#
_entry.id   AF-A0A2K5L0X0-F1
#
_cell.length_a   1.000
_cell.length_b   1.000
_cell.length_c   1.000
_cell.angle_alpha   90.00
_cell.angle_beta   90.00
_cell.angle_gamma   90.00
#
_symmetry.space_group_name_H-M   'P 1'
#
loop_
_entity.id
_entity.type
_entity.pdbx_description
1 polymer ?
#
loop_
_entity_poly.entity_id
_entity_poly.type
_entity_poly.pdbx_seq_one_letter_code
_entity_poly.pdbx_strand_id
1 'polypeptide(L)'
;MTEPGASPEDPWVKVEYAYSDNSLDPDDEDSDYHQEAYKESYKDRRRRAHTQAEQKRRDAIKRGYDDLQTIVPTCQQQDFSIGSQKLSKAIVLQKTIDYIQFLHKEKKKQEEEVSTLRKDVTALKIMKVNYEQIVKAHQDNPHEGEDQVSDQVKFNVFQGIMDSLFQSFNASISVASFQELSACVFSWIEEHCKPQTLREIVIGVLHQLKNQLY
;
A
#
# COMPACT_ATOMS: atom_id res chain seq x y z
N MET A 1 -32.51 -7.20 -17.89
CA MET A 1 -32.42 -6.10 -18.87
C MET A 1 -30.97 -5.68 -18.92
N THR A 2 -30.23 -6.33 -19.80
CA THR A 2 -28.79 -6.17 -20.02
C THR A 2 -28.60 -5.27 -21.24
N GLU A 3 -28.12 -4.05 -21.03
CA GLU A 3 -27.66 -3.20 -22.11
C GLU A 3 -26.19 -3.52 -22.44
N PRO A 4 -25.84 -3.82 -23.69
CA PRO A 4 -24.45 -3.91 -24.12
C PRO A 4 -23.97 -2.52 -24.58
N GLY A 5 -23.04 -1.93 -23.81
CA GLY A 5 -22.36 -0.68 -24.14
C GLY A 5 -21.42 -0.85 -25.34
N ALA A 6 -21.53 0.10 -26.28
CA ALA A 6 -20.80 0.16 -27.53
C ALA A 6 -19.27 0.27 -27.37
N SER A 7 -18.54 -0.41 -28.25
CA SER A 7 -17.09 -0.35 -28.38
C SER A 7 -16.67 0.95 -29.11
N PRO A 8 -15.57 1.63 -28.71
CA PRO A 8 -15.08 2.81 -29.43
C PRO A 8 -14.44 2.41 -30.75
N GLU A 9 -14.81 3.09 -31.85
CA GLU A 9 -14.22 2.86 -33.17
C GLU A 9 -12.77 3.38 -33.27
N ASP A 10 -11.97 2.64 -34.04
CA ASP A 10 -10.54 2.83 -34.24
C ASP A 10 -10.26 4.04 -35.18
N PRO A 11 -9.37 4.99 -34.86
CA PRO A 11 -9.22 6.24 -35.62
C PRO A 11 -8.43 6.12 -36.94
N TRP A 12 -8.05 4.91 -37.34
CA TRP A 12 -7.05 4.68 -38.40
C TRP A 12 -7.65 4.26 -39.76
N VAL A 13 -8.84 4.74 -40.09
CA VAL A 13 -9.45 4.50 -41.42
C VAL A 13 -8.93 5.52 -42.44
N LYS A 14 -7.96 5.04 -43.24
CA LYS A 14 -7.64 5.36 -44.65
C LYS A 14 -7.85 6.81 -45.14
N VAL A 15 -6.74 7.53 -45.30
CA VAL A 15 -6.62 8.61 -46.30
C VAL A 15 -6.12 7.98 -47.60
N GLU A 16 -7.01 7.83 -48.58
CA GLU A 16 -6.64 7.56 -49.98
C GLU A 16 -6.03 8.83 -50.59
N TYR A 17 -4.74 8.76 -50.94
CA TYR A 17 -4.11 9.77 -51.79
C TYR A 17 -4.38 9.40 -53.24
N ALA A 18 -5.22 10.20 -53.91
CA ALA A 18 -5.32 10.18 -55.36
C ALA A 18 -3.98 10.67 -55.94
N TYR A 19 -3.22 9.76 -56.55
CA TYR A 19 -2.10 10.13 -57.42
C TYR A 19 -2.68 10.64 -58.73
N SER A 20 -2.55 11.94 -58.98
CA SER A 20 -2.74 12.51 -60.32
C SER A 20 -1.59 12.03 -61.21
N ASP A 21 -1.92 11.14 -62.14
CA ASP A 21 -1.10 10.73 -63.26
C ASP A 21 -0.96 11.91 -64.24
N ASN A 22 0.26 12.42 -64.40
CA ASN A 22 0.56 13.43 -65.41
C ASN A 22 1.50 12.78 -66.42
N SER A 23 0.89 12.24 -67.47
CA SER A 23 1.56 11.73 -68.65
C SER A 23 2.35 12.87 -69.31
N LEU A 24 3.67 12.69 -69.41
CA LEU A 24 4.57 13.56 -70.16
C LEU A 24 5.04 12.75 -71.38
N ASP A 25 4.62 13.18 -72.57
CA ASP A 25 5.16 12.73 -73.85
C ASP A 25 6.67 13.04 -73.95
N PRO A 26 7.51 12.14 -74.52
CA PRO A 26 8.92 12.40 -74.73
C PRO A 26 9.19 12.73 -76.19
N ASP A 27 9.42 14.01 -76.50
CA ASP A 27 10.12 14.42 -77.72
C ASP A 27 10.98 15.63 -77.37
N ASP A 28 12.25 15.37 -77.06
CA ASP A 28 13.38 16.24 -77.40
C ASP A 28 14.69 15.54 -77.00
N GLU A 29 15.41 15.07 -78.02
CA GLU A 29 16.81 14.67 -77.92
C GLU A 29 17.68 15.90 -77.59
N ASP A 30 18.67 15.69 -76.71
CA ASP A 30 19.76 16.62 -76.32
C ASP A 30 19.58 17.42 -74.99
N SER A 31 19.45 16.72 -73.84
CA SER A 31 19.51 17.35 -72.50
C SER A 31 19.80 16.36 -71.35
N ASP A 32 20.81 15.50 -71.45
CA ASP A 32 21.12 14.53 -70.37
C ASP A 32 21.74 15.21 -69.12
N TYR A 33 22.54 16.26 -69.32
CA TYR A 33 23.27 16.93 -68.22
C TYR A 33 22.39 17.78 -67.29
N HIS A 34 21.33 18.41 -67.79
CA HIS A 34 20.44 19.23 -66.96
C HIS A 34 19.44 18.41 -66.14
N GLN A 35 19.01 17.26 -66.67
CA GLN A 35 18.10 16.33 -65.99
C GLN A 35 18.78 15.61 -64.82
N GLU A 36 20.05 15.21 -64.99
CA GLU A 36 20.87 14.57 -63.95
C GLU A 36 21.16 15.52 -62.77
N ALA A 37 21.50 16.79 -63.03
CA ALA A 37 21.74 17.78 -61.98
C ALA A 37 20.47 18.07 -61.13
N TYR A 38 19.30 18.10 -61.75
CA TYR A 38 18.02 18.30 -61.05
C TYR A 38 17.61 17.07 -60.23
N LYS A 39 17.83 15.87 -60.76
CA LYS A 39 17.65 14.59 -60.03
C LYS A 39 18.60 14.50 -58.84
N GLU A 40 19.86 14.94 -58.98
CA GLU A 40 20.84 14.95 -57.90
C GLU A 40 20.49 15.94 -56.78
N SER A 41 20.02 17.15 -57.13
CA SER A 41 19.50 18.12 -56.17
C SER A 41 18.30 17.59 -55.38
N TYR A 42 17.39 16.86 -56.04
CA TYR A 42 16.25 16.23 -55.39
C TYR A 42 16.67 15.10 -54.44
N LYS A 43 17.61 14.25 -54.85
CA LYS A 43 18.20 13.19 -54.01
C LYS A 43 18.89 13.78 -52.78
N ASP A 44 19.64 14.87 -52.93
CA ASP A 44 20.30 15.56 -51.83
C ASP A 44 19.30 16.22 -50.86
N ARG A 45 18.25 16.87 -51.37
CA ARG A 45 17.15 17.40 -50.53
C ARG A 45 16.49 16.30 -49.71
N ARG A 46 16.20 15.15 -50.33
CA ARG A 46 15.64 13.97 -49.67
C ARG A 46 16.59 13.41 -48.61
N ARG A 47 17.89 13.35 -48.89
CA ARG A 47 18.92 12.92 -47.94
C ARG A 47 18.96 13.82 -46.71
N ARG A 48 18.95 15.14 -46.90
CA ARG A 48 18.94 16.13 -45.80
C ARG A 48 17.69 16.04 -44.94
N ALA A 49 16.52 15.89 -45.57
CA ALA A 49 15.26 15.71 -44.86
C ALA A 49 15.26 14.42 -44.03
N HIS A 50 15.76 13.32 -44.59
CA HIS A 50 15.90 12.04 -43.89
C HIS A 50 16.85 12.16 -42.68
N THR A 51 18.02 12.80 -42.85
CA THR A 51 18.96 13.05 -41.74
C THR A 51 18.33 13.89 -40.63
N GLN A 52 17.59 14.95 -40.97
CA GLN A 52 16.90 15.80 -39.99
C GLN A 52 15.83 15.02 -39.21
N ALA A 53 15.02 14.21 -39.91
CA ALA A 53 14.01 13.37 -39.27
C ALA A 53 14.65 12.36 -38.30
N GLU A 54 15.75 11.73 -38.72
CA GLU A 54 16.50 10.79 -37.89
C GLU A 54 17.14 11.46 -36.67
N GLN A 55 17.70 12.66 -36.83
CA GLN A 55 18.24 13.44 -35.71
C GLN A 55 17.14 13.76 -34.70
N LYS A 56 15.98 14.26 -35.15
CA LYS A 56 14.83 14.55 -34.29
C LYS A 56 14.38 13.30 -33.52
N ARG A 57 14.35 12.13 -34.16
CA ARG A 57 14.05 10.84 -33.52
C ARG A 57 15.08 10.50 -32.44
N ARG A 58 16.38 10.65 -32.73
CA ARG A 58 17.47 10.40 -31.77
C ARG A 58 17.42 11.33 -30.58
N ASP A 59 17.12 12.60 -30.80
CA ASP A 59 16.99 13.58 -29.72
C ASP A 59 15.79 13.28 -28.82
N ALA A 60 14.68 12.79 -29.39
CA ALA A 60 13.53 12.33 -28.61
C ALA A 60 13.88 11.12 -27.74
N ILE A 61 14.60 10.13 -28.29
CA ILE A 61 15.07 8.97 -27.51
C ILE A 61 16.03 9.40 -26.40
N LYS A 62 16.95 10.33 -26.70
CA LYS A 62 17.90 10.86 -25.72
C LYS A 62 17.19 11.52 -24.55
N ARG A 63 16.18 12.37 -24.82
CA ARG A 63 15.34 12.96 -23.77
C ARG A 63 14.64 11.90 -22.93
N GLY A 64 14.09 10.85 -23.55
CA GLY A 64 13.49 9.74 -22.81
C GLY A 64 14.46 9.05 -21.85
N TYR A 65 15.74 8.91 -22.20
CA TYR A 65 16.76 8.39 -21.28
C TYR A 65 17.06 9.35 -20.13
N ASP A 66 17.12 10.65 -20.40
CA ASP A 66 17.34 11.67 -19.37
C ASP A 66 16.17 11.71 -18.37
N ASP A 67 14.93 11.56 -18.85
CA ASP A 67 13.73 11.44 -18.02
C ASP A 67 13.76 10.18 -17.15
N LEU A 68 14.10 9.02 -17.73
CA LEU A 68 14.23 7.76 -16.99
C LEU A 68 15.27 7.87 -15.86
N GLN A 69 16.42 8.50 -16.12
CA GLN A 69 17.43 8.72 -15.07
C GLN A 69 16.92 9.62 -13.95
N THR A 70 15.99 10.52 -14.25
CA THR A 70 15.41 11.46 -13.29
C THR A 70 14.30 10.82 -12.47
N ILE A 71 13.46 9.95 -13.03
CA ILE A 71 12.31 9.36 -12.32
C ILE A 71 12.62 8.04 -11.62
N VAL A 72 13.67 7.32 -12.04
CA VAL A 72 14.05 6.02 -11.47
C VAL A 72 15.05 6.27 -10.32
N PRO A 73 14.68 6.04 -9.04
CA PRO A 73 15.52 6.41 -7.90
C PRO A 73 16.90 5.75 -7.91
N THR A 74 16.97 4.49 -8.33
CA THR A 74 18.23 3.74 -8.39
C THR A 74 19.17 4.26 -9.48
N CYS A 75 18.69 5.03 -10.46
CA CYS A 75 19.53 5.73 -11.42
C CYS A 75 20.17 6.99 -10.81
N GLN A 76 19.55 7.60 -9.79
CA GLN A 76 20.05 8.80 -9.13
C GLN A 76 21.09 8.53 -8.04
N GLN A 77 21.08 7.34 -7.43
CA GLN A 77 21.93 6.95 -6.30
C GLN A 77 23.41 6.69 -6.66
N GLN A 78 24.04 7.49 -7.53
CA GLN A 78 25.48 7.35 -7.74
C GLN A 78 26.27 7.76 -6.49
N ASP A 79 27.09 6.84 -5.99
CA ASP A 79 28.09 7.12 -4.97
C ASP A 79 29.01 8.26 -5.44
N PHE A 80 29.01 9.37 -4.71
CA PHE A 80 29.79 10.58 -4.99
C PHE A 80 31.33 10.39 -4.93
N SER A 81 31.84 9.16 -4.85
CA SER A 81 33.26 8.87 -4.59
C SER A 81 34.08 8.50 -5.83
N ILE A 82 33.47 8.19 -6.98
CA ILE A 82 34.19 7.83 -8.21
C ILE A 82 33.55 8.61 -9.36
N GLY A 83 34.38 9.41 -10.04
CA GLY A 83 33.95 10.50 -10.93
C GLY A 83 32.82 10.18 -11.90
N SER A 84 32.06 11.22 -12.26
CA SER A 84 30.78 11.23 -12.98
C SER A 84 30.69 10.34 -14.24
N GLN A 85 30.66 9.02 -14.07
CA GLN A 85 30.44 8.10 -15.17
C GLN A 85 28.93 8.03 -15.43
N LYS A 86 28.49 8.68 -16.51
CA LYS A 86 27.10 8.57 -16.98
C LYS A 86 26.71 7.10 -17.12
N LEU A 87 25.57 6.72 -16.51
CA LEU A 87 25.03 5.36 -16.62
C LEU A 87 24.85 4.96 -18.08
N SER A 88 25.23 3.73 -18.41
CA SER A 88 25.02 3.20 -19.76
C SER A 88 23.53 3.03 -20.05
N LYS A 89 23.14 3.15 -21.32
CA LYS A 89 21.73 2.99 -21.75
C LYS A 89 21.13 1.65 -21.31
N ALA A 90 21.93 0.57 -21.38
CA ALA A 90 21.48 -0.76 -20.96
C ALA A 90 21.18 -0.80 -19.45
N ILE A 91 22.02 -0.18 -18.63
CA ILE A 91 21.81 -0.13 -17.17
C ILE A 91 20.59 0.72 -16.82
N VAL A 92 20.37 1.86 -17.50
CA VAL A 92 19.17 2.67 -17.28
C VAL A 92 17.91 1.87 -17.57
N LEU A 93 17.87 1.14 -18.70
CA LEU A 93 16.74 0.30 -19.04
C LEU A 93 16.51 -0.83 -18.03
N GLN A 94 17.58 -1.50 -17.59
CA GLN A 94 17.46 -2.56 -16.59
C GLN A 94 16.91 -2.04 -15.27
N LYS A 95 17.50 -0.95 -14.74
CA LYS A 95 17.02 -0.30 -13.51
C LYS A 95 15.58 0.17 -13.63
N THR A 96 15.15 0.60 -14.82
CA THR A 96 13.77 0.98 -15.10
C THR A 96 12.84 -0.23 -15.04
N ILE A 97 13.22 -1.37 -15.63
CA ILE A 97 12.44 -2.61 -15.58
C ILE A 97 12.26 -3.06 -14.13
N ASP A 98 13.36 -3.10 -13.37
CA ASP A 98 13.33 -3.50 -11.97
C ASP A 98 12.43 -2.56 -11.14
N TYR A 99 12.47 -1.26 -11.42
CA TYR A 99 11.61 -0.28 -10.75
C TYR A 99 10.13 -0.43 -11.12
N ILE A 100 9.79 -0.73 -12.38
CA ILE A 100 8.40 -1.03 -12.78
C ILE A 100 7.90 -2.28 -12.04
N GLN A 101 8.71 -3.33 -11.95
CA GLN A 101 8.35 -4.54 -11.21
C GLN A 101 8.15 -4.26 -9.72
N PHE A 102 9.02 -3.44 -9.13
CA PHE A 102 8.88 -2.96 -7.76
C PHE A 102 7.56 -2.19 -7.57
N LEU A 103 7.24 -1.24 -8.45
CA LEU A 103 6.00 -0.47 -8.38
C LEU A 103 4.75 -1.37 -8.50
N HIS A 104 4.78 -2.40 -9.36
CA HIS A 104 3.69 -3.36 -9.43
C HIS A 104 3.51 -4.13 -8.12
N LYS A 105 4.62 -4.55 -7.49
CA LYS A 105 4.58 -5.25 -6.20
C LYS A 105 4.03 -4.34 -5.08
N GLU A 106 4.52 -3.11 -4.99
CA GLU A 106 4.05 -2.15 -3.98
C GLU A 106 2.60 -1.75 -4.19
N LYS A 107 2.18 -1.53 -5.44
CA LYS A 107 0.76 -1.27 -5.77
C LYS A 107 -0.13 -2.43 -5.29
N LYS A 108 0.24 -3.67 -5.60
CA LYS A 108 -0.52 -4.85 -5.18
C LYS A 108 -0.62 -4.94 -3.64
N LYS A 109 0.49 -4.69 -2.94
CA LYS A 109 0.53 -4.68 -1.47
C LYS A 109 -0.41 -3.61 -0.90
N GLN A 110 -0.40 -2.39 -1.45
CA GLN A 110 -1.29 -1.31 -1.03
C GLN A 110 -2.77 -1.64 -1.30
N GLU A 111 -3.09 -2.27 -2.44
CA GLU A 111 -4.44 -2.72 -2.76
C GLU A 111 -4.95 -3.78 -1.77
N GLU A 112 -4.10 -4.73 -1.37
CA GLU A 112 -4.42 -5.74 -0.35
C GLU A 112 -4.63 -5.13 1.04
N GLU A 113 -3.81 -4.15 1.42
CA GLU A 113 -3.95 -3.42 2.69
C GLU A 113 -5.25 -2.60 2.74
N VAL A 114 -5.58 -1.88 1.66
CA VAL A 114 -6.85 -1.15 1.54
C VAL A 114 -8.04 -2.11 1.61
N SER A 115 -7.96 -3.28 0.99
CA SER A 115 -9.00 -4.32 1.06
C SER A 115 -9.21 -4.81 2.50
N THR A 116 -8.13 -5.05 3.23
CA THR A 116 -8.16 -5.48 4.63
C THR A 116 -8.78 -4.40 5.52
N LEU A 117 -8.29 -3.16 5.44
CA LEU A 117 -8.81 -2.03 6.21
C LEU A 117 -10.30 -1.78 5.97
N ARG A 118 -10.78 -1.95 4.73
CA ARG A 118 -12.21 -1.84 4.41
C ARG A 118 -13.04 -2.92 5.10
N LYS A 119 -12.54 -4.16 5.21
CA LYS A 119 -13.21 -5.24 5.94
C LYS A 119 -13.27 -4.92 7.44
N ASP A 120 -12.17 -4.44 8.02
CA ASP A 120 -12.12 -4.07 9.44
C ASP A 120 -13.09 -2.93 9.77
N VAL A 121 -13.13 -1.88 8.95
CA VAL A 121 -14.10 -0.79 9.10
C VAL A 121 -15.54 -1.31 9.04
N THR A 122 -15.82 -2.28 8.16
CA THR A 122 -17.16 -2.87 8.05
C THR A 122 -17.50 -3.69 9.28
N ALA A 123 -16.58 -4.52 9.77
CA ALA A 123 -16.75 -5.29 11.00
C ALA A 123 -16.98 -4.38 12.21
N LEU A 124 -16.17 -3.34 12.37
CA LEU A 124 -16.32 -2.36 13.45
C LEU A 124 -17.66 -1.62 13.39
N LYS A 125 -18.14 -1.27 12.20
CA LYS A 125 -19.48 -0.69 12.03
C LYS A 125 -20.58 -1.66 12.47
N ILE A 126 -20.48 -2.94 12.12
CA ILE A 126 -21.43 -3.96 12.57
C ILE A 126 -21.41 -4.09 14.09
N MET A 127 -20.23 -4.18 14.70
CA MET A 127 -20.09 -4.26 16.16
C MET A 127 -20.68 -3.04 16.85
N LYS A 128 -20.39 -1.83 16.36
CA LYS A 128 -20.97 -0.58 16.88
C LYS A 128 -22.49 -0.63 16.88
N VAL A 129 -23.10 -0.98 15.75
CA VAL A 129 -24.57 -1.08 15.62
C VAL A 129 -25.13 -2.11 16.60
N ASN A 130 -24.45 -3.24 16.80
CA ASN A 130 -24.87 -4.27 17.75
C ASN A 130 -24.84 -3.74 19.21
N TYR A 131 -23.77 -3.07 19.62
CA TYR A 131 -23.70 -2.46 20.95
C TYR A 131 -24.74 -1.36 21.15
N GLU A 132 -24.98 -0.52 20.14
CA GLU A 132 -26.03 0.51 20.20
C GLU A 132 -27.42 -0.11 20.41
N GLN A 133 -27.70 -1.27 19.80
CA GLN A 133 -28.94 -2.02 20.02
C GLN A 133 -29.05 -2.58 21.44
N ILE A 134 -27.97 -3.15 21.99
CA ILE A 134 -27.94 -3.68 23.37
C ILE A 134 -28.18 -2.55 24.37
N VAL A 135 -27.48 -1.42 24.20
CA VAL A 135 -27.64 -0.24 25.07
C VAL A 135 -29.07 0.27 25.04
N LYS A 136 -29.66 0.37 23.85
CA LYS A 136 -31.05 0.81 23.70
C LYS A 136 -32.04 -0.16 24.35
N ALA A 137 -31.86 -1.47 24.17
CA ALA A 137 -32.70 -2.48 24.79
C ALA A 137 -32.66 -2.43 26.34
N HIS A 138 -31.49 -2.15 26.92
CA HIS A 138 -31.36 -1.93 28.37
C HIS A 138 -32.02 -0.62 28.85
N GLN A 139 -32.00 0.45 28.04
CA GLN A 139 -32.69 1.71 28.37
C GLN A 139 -34.22 1.58 28.30
N ASP A 140 -34.72 0.77 27.36
CA ASP A 140 -36.16 0.54 27.17
C ASP A 140 -36.77 -0.42 28.22
N ASN A 141 -35.96 -0.98 29.14
CA ASN A 141 -36.39 -1.96 30.15
C ASN A 141 -36.02 -1.52 31.60
N PRO A 142 -36.71 -0.52 32.18
CA PRO A 142 -36.34 0.10 33.46
C PRO A 142 -36.53 -0.78 34.71
N HIS A 143 -37.07 -2.00 34.59
CA HIS A 143 -37.31 -2.92 35.72
C HIS A 143 -36.18 -3.91 36.00
N GLU A 144 -35.14 -4.01 35.16
CA GLU A 144 -34.01 -4.90 35.43
C GLU A 144 -32.99 -4.35 36.45
N GLY A 145 -33.20 -3.15 37.00
CA GLY A 145 -32.25 -2.46 37.88
C GLY A 145 -32.51 -2.53 39.38
N GLU A 146 -33.70 -2.93 39.84
CA GLU A 146 -34.05 -2.86 41.27
C GLU A 146 -33.29 -3.89 42.14
N ASP A 147 -32.79 -4.97 41.54
CA ASP A 147 -32.01 -6.02 42.23
C ASP A 147 -30.52 -6.01 41.84
N GLN A 148 -30.05 -4.96 41.14
CA GLN A 148 -28.65 -4.87 40.72
C GLN A 148 -27.77 -4.29 41.83
N VAL A 149 -26.74 -5.06 42.17
CA VAL A 149 -25.61 -4.62 42.98
C VAL A 149 -25.03 -3.34 42.37
N SER A 150 -24.94 -2.27 43.17
CA SER A 150 -24.40 -0.97 42.73
C SER A 150 -23.03 -1.12 42.07
N ASP A 151 -22.75 -0.31 41.04
CA ASP A 151 -21.45 -0.31 40.36
C ASP A 151 -20.29 -0.02 41.33
N GLN A 152 -20.55 0.72 42.42
CA GLN A 152 -19.58 0.91 43.49
C GLN A 152 -19.20 -0.42 44.17
N VAL A 153 -20.18 -1.29 44.42
CA VAL A 153 -19.93 -2.59 45.05
C VAL A 153 -19.22 -3.52 44.06
N LYS A 154 -19.60 -3.49 42.77
CA LYS A 154 -18.86 -4.23 41.72
C LYS A 154 -17.39 -3.79 41.65
N PHE A 155 -17.13 -2.48 41.70
CA PHE A 155 -15.79 -1.92 41.72
C PHE A 155 -15.01 -2.35 42.96
N ASN A 156 -15.63 -2.30 44.14
CA ASN A 156 -14.99 -2.74 45.39
C ASN A 156 -14.61 -4.23 45.35
N VAL A 157 -15.43 -5.09 44.74
CA VAL A 157 -15.11 -6.51 44.52
C VAL A 157 -13.90 -6.66 43.60
N PHE A 158 -13.90 -5.99 42.45
CA PHE A 158 -12.78 -6.03 41.52
C PHE A 158 -11.48 -5.54 42.18
N GLN A 159 -11.55 -4.40 42.87
CA GLN A 159 -10.40 -3.82 43.56
C GLN A 159 -9.85 -4.80 44.61
N GLY A 160 -10.69 -5.40 45.45
CA GLY A 160 -10.23 -6.35 46.47
C GLY A 160 -9.55 -7.59 45.89
N ILE A 161 -10.02 -8.07 44.73
CA ILE A 161 -9.38 -9.19 44.01
C ILE A 161 -8.01 -8.76 43.49
N MET A 162 -7.93 -7.60 42.83
CA MET A 162 -6.68 -7.09 42.27
C MET A 162 -5.64 -6.77 43.34
N ASP A 163 -6.06 -6.16 44.45
CA ASP A 163 -5.18 -5.86 45.59
C ASP A 163 -4.60 -7.14 46.20
N SER A 164 -5.42 -8.19 46.36
CA SER A 164 -4.96 -9.49 46.87
C SER A 164 -3.94 -10.15 45.95
N LEU A 165 -4.20 -10.13 44.63
CA LEU A 165 -3.28 -10.65 43.63
C LEU A 165 -1.97 -9.86 43.61
N PHE A 166 -2.04 -8.53 43.63
CA PHE A 166 -0.87 -7.67 43.63
C PHE A 166 -0.01 -7.85 44.88
N GLN A 167 -0.62 -7.97 46.06
CA GLN A 167 0.11 -8.23 47.30
C GLN A 167 0.84 -9.56 47.26
N SER A 168 0.19 -10.63 46.78
CA SER A 168 0.86 -11.94 46.63
C SER A 168 2.00 -11.87 45.62
N PHE A 169 1.80 -11.18 44.50
CA PHE A 169 2.84 -10.98 43.49
C PHE A 169 4.05 -10.26 44.09
N ASN A 170 3.81 -9.14 44.77
CA ASN A 170 4.88 -8.35 45.36
C ASN A 170 5.66 -9.11 46.46
N ALA A 171 5.01 -10.05 47.15
CA ALA A 171 5.67 -10.91 48.14
C ALA A 171 6.49 -12.05 47.50
N SER A 172 6.11 -12.52 46.31
CA SER A 172 6.73 -13.68 45.65
C SER A 172 7.83 -13.32 44.65
N ILE A 173 7.99 -12.04 44.29
CA ILE A 173 8.86 -11.62 43.19
C ILE A 173 10.20 -11.08 43.70
N SER A 174 11.29 -11.59 43.11
CA SER A 174 12.63 -11.05 43.21
C SER A 174 13.06 -10.40 41.90
N VAL A 175 13.72 -9.24 41.97
CA VAL A 175 14.24 -8.48 40.82
C VAL A 175 15.77 -8.51 40.73
N ALA A 176 16.42 -9.42 41.46
CA ALA A 176 17.88 -9.50 41.51
C ALA A 176 18.54 -9.91 40.19
N SER A 177 17.84 -10.68 39.34
CA SER A 177 18.27 -11.00 37.98
C SER A 177 17.09 -11.38 37.08
N PHE A 178 17.26 -11.34 35.76
CA PHE A 178 16.21 -11.77 34.82
C PHE A 178 15.82 -13.24 35.01
N GLN A 179 16.80 -14.10 35.27
CA GLN A 179 16.57 -15.53 35.51
C GLN A 179 15.72 -15.75 36.77
N GLU A 180 16.08 -15.09 37.87
CA GLU A 180 15.34 -15.19 39.14
C GLU A 180 13.95 -14.57 39.04
N LEU A 181 13.82 -13.40 38.40
CA LEU A 181 12.53 -12.77 38.10
C LEU A 181 11.63 -13.72 37.29
N SER A 182 12.15 -14.30 36.21
CA SER A 182 11.38 -15.21 35.37
C SER A 182 10.91 -16.44 36.15
N ALA A 183 11.78 -17.04 36.97
CA ALA A 183 11.44 -18.19 37.81
C ALA A 183 10.36 -17.83 38.86
N CYS A 184 10.52 -16.71 39.57
CA CYS A 184 9.54 -16.23 40.54
C CYS A 184 8.17 -15.93 39.91
N VAL A 185 8.13 -15.31 38.72
CA VAL A 185 6.88 -15.04 38.00
C VAL A 185 6.18 -16.35 37.63
N PHE A 186 6.90 -17.33 37.07
CA PHE A 186 6.31 -18.61 36.71
C PHE A 186 5.74 -19.33 37.94
N SER A 187 6.52 -19.43 39.03
CA SER A 187 6.06 -20.05 40.27
C SER A 187 4.85 -19.31 40.86
N TRP A 188 4.84 -17.97 40.84
CA TRP A 188 3.70 -17.20 41.33
C TRP A 188 2.42 -17.46 40.52
N ILE A 189 2.50 -17.45 39.18
CA ILE A 189 1.35 -17.75 38.32
C ILE A 189 0.83 -19.16 38.60
N GLU A 190 1.71 -20.14 38.69
CA GLU A 190 1.33 -21.54 38.92
C GLU A 190 0.73 -21.76 40.30
N GLU A 191 1.04 -20.94 41.30
CA GLU A 191 0.52 -21.09 42.65
C GLU A 191 -0.75 -20.24 42.89
N HIS A 192 -0.75 -19.00 42.44
CA HIS A 192 -1.74 -17.99 42.81
C HIS A 192 -2.83 -17.73 41.74
N CYS A 193 -2.56 -18.05 40.47
CA CYS A 193 -3.51 -17.81 39.36
C CYS A 193 -4.29 -19.06 38.93
N LYS A 194 -4.26 -20.13 39.73
CA LYS A 194 -5.10 -21.33 39.49
C LYS A 194 -6.58 -21.02 39.72
N PRO A 195 -7.50 -21.67 38.98
CA PRO A 195 -8.95 -21.42 39.13
C PRO A 195 -9.46 -21.58 40.57
N GLN A 196 -8.92 -22.54 41.32
CA GLN A 196 -9.32 -22.75 42.72
C GLN A 196 -8.85 -21.61 43.62
N THR A 197 -7.58 -21.22 43.54
CA THR A 197 -7.02 -20.10 44.32
C THR A 197 -7.74 -18.79 44.00
N LEU A 198 -8.01 -18.52 42.72
CA LEU A 198 -8.78 -17.34 42.31
C LEU A 198 -10.20 -17.36 42.88
N ARG A 199 -10.86 -18.53 42.88
CA ARG A 199 -12.19 -18.68 43.48
C ARG A 199 -12.16 -18.40 44.99
N GLU A 200 -11.13 -18.87 45.70
CA GLU A 200 -10.95 -18.60 47.13
C GLU A 200 -10.73 -17.11 47.41
N ILE A 201 -9.90 -16.43 46.59
CA ILE A 201 -9.70 -14.98 46.67
C ILE A 201 -11.03 -14.24 46.49
N VAL A 202 -11.81 -14.58 45.45
CA VAL A 202 -13.11 -13.95 45.18
C VAL A 202 -14.07 -14.15 46.35
N ILE A 203 -14.18 -15.37 46.88
CA ILE A 203 -15.05 -15.65 48.04
C ILE A 203 -14.59 -14.88 49.28
N GLY A 204 -13.28 -14.82 49.52
CA GLY A 204 -12.70 -14.06 50.63
C GLY A 204 -13.03 -12.57 50.55
N VAL A 205 -12.86 -11.96 49.38
CA VAL A 205 -13.20 -10.55 49.12
C VAL A 205 -14.69 -10.30 49.31
N LEU A 206 -15.55 -11.17 48.79
CA LEU A 206 -17.01 -11.07 48.97
C LEU A 206 -17.42 -11.15 50.45
N HIS A 207 -16.80 -12.03 51.24
CA HIS A 207 -17.05 -12.10 52.68
C HIS A 207 -16.57 -10.84 53.42
N GLN A 208 -15.40 -10.30 53.07
CA GLN A 208 -14.90 -9.06 53.67
C GLN A 208 -15.84 -7.89 53.40
N LEU A 209 -16.31 -7.75 52.15
CA LEU A 209 -17.25 -6.68 51.78
C LEU A 209 -18.61 -6.86 52.44
N LYS A 210 -19.10 -8.10 52.56
CA LYS A 210 -20.33 -8.38 53.32
C LYS A 210 -20.22 -7.90 54.77
N ASN A 211 -19.09 -8.12 55.43
CA ASN A 211 -18.86 -7.69 56.81
C ASN A 211 -18.62 -6.17 56.97
N GLN A 212 -18.44 -5.43 55.88
CA GLN A 212 -18.35 -3.96 55.90
C GLN A 212 -19.71 -3.28 55.66
N LEU A 213 -20.66 -4.00 55.06
CA LEU A 213 -21.99 -3.53 54.74
C LEU A 213 -23.03 -3.80 55.86
N TYR A 214 -22.67 -4.61 56.86
CA TYR A 214 -23.48 -5.00 58.02
C TYR A 214 -22.64 -4.99 59.29
#